data_AF-A0A7X7PMA4-F1
#
_entry.id   AF-A0A7X7PMA4-F1
#
_cell.length_a   1.000
_cell.length_b   1.000
_cell.length_c   1.000
_cell.angle_alpha   90.00
_cell.angle_beta   90.00
_cell.angle_gamma   90.00
#
_symmetry.space_group_name_H-M   'P 1'
#
loop_
_entity.id
_entity.type
_entity.pdbx_description
1 polymer ?
#
loop_
_entity_poly.entity_id
_entity_poly.type
_entity_poly.pdbx_seq_one_letter_code
_entity_poly.pdbx_strand_id
1 'polypeptide(L)'
;MGRSKRTNASEPLGFEQKLWAAADKMRGHMDPAEYKHVALGLIFLKYISDAFEEKHAALVAEHEEEAARSLADGGPGESGIDPEDRDEYLAENVFWVPREARWSHL
;
A
#
# COMPACT_ATOMS: atom_id res chain seq x y z
N MET A 1 19.31 36.38 24.43
CA MET A 1 18.59 35.10 24.19
C MET A 1 17.51 35.32 23.13
N GLY A 2 17.83 35.08 21.85
CA GLY A 2 16.86 35.14 20.75
C GLY A 2 16.14 33.80 20.63
N ARG A 3 14.80 33.81 20.73
CA ARG A 3 13.96 32.62 20.64
C ARG A 3 13.96 32.13 19.18
N SER A 4 14.58 30.98 18.91
CA SER A 4 14.56 30.36 17.58
C SER A 4 13.14 29.90 17.24
N LYS A 5 12.62 30.38 16.11
CA LYS A 5 11.31 30.01 15.57
C LYS A 5 11.46 28.67 14.86
N ARG A 6 10.97 27.58 15.46
CA ARG A 6 10.89 26.27 14.79
C ARG A 6 9.93 26.36 13.62
N THR A 7 10.44 26.30 12.39
CA THR A 7 9.65 26.09 11.19
C THR A 7 9.48 24.59 10.99
N ASN A 8 8.31 24.05 11.34
CA ASN A 8 7.88 22.75 10.82
C ASN A 8 7.48 22.95 9.36
N ALA A 9 8.46 22.95 8.47
CA ALA A 9 8.24 22.93 7.02
C ALA A 9 8.65 21.55 6.51
N SER A 10 7.72 20.60 6.57
CA SER A 10 7.72 19.50 5.61
C SER A 10 7.44 20.13 4.25
N GLU A 11 8.43 20.23 3.36
CA GLU A 11 8.26 20.79 2.00
C GLU A 11 7.18 20.02 1.21
N PRO A 12 6.05 20.65 0.81
CA PRO A 12 5.03 19.98 -0.01
C PRO A 12 4.68 20.82 -1.25
N LEU A 13 5.66 21.15 -2.11
CA LEU A 13 5.43 22.18 -3.15
C LEU A 13 5.77 21.77 -4.58
N GLY A 14 6.29 20.56 -4.84
CA GLY A 14 6.72 20.18 -6.20
C GLY A 14 5.95 19.02 -6.81
N PHE A 15 5.53 18.05 -5.99
CA PHE A 15 4.98 16.79 -6.50
C PHE A 15 3.46 16.88 -6.68
N GLU A 16 2.76 17.49 -5.74
CA GLU A 16 1.32 17.72 -5.77
C GLU A 16 0.93 18.57 -6.98
N GLN A 17 1.73 19.60 -7.30
CA GLN A 17 1.52 20.45 -8.47
C GLN A 17 1.66 19.66 -9.78
N LYS A 18 2.64 18.74 -9.86
CA LYS A 18 2.83 17.86 -11.02
C LYS A 18 1.69 16.87 -11.16
N LEU A 19 1.26 16.24 -10.06
CA LEU A 19 0.11 15.33 -10.04
C LEU A 19 -1.17 16.05 -10.44
N TRP A 20 -1.39 17.26 -9.91
CA TRP A 20 -2.54 18.09 -10.27
C TRP A 20 -2.56 18.44 -11.76
N ALA A 21 -1.43 18.90 -12.30
CA ALA A 21 -1.31 19.23 -13.72
C ALA A 21 -1.50 18.00 -14.62
N ALA A 22 -0.97 16.83 -14.23
CA ALA A 22 -1.18 15.58 -14.94
C ALA A 22 -2.65 15.15 -14.93
N ALA A 23 -3.31 15.24 -13.77
CA ALA A 23 -4.71 14.91 -13.61
C ALA A 23 -5.63 15.84 -14.41
N ASP A 24 -5.37 17.16 -14.43
CA ASP A 24 -6.13 18.11 -15.24
C ASP A 24 -5.96 17.85 -16.74
N LYS A 25 -4.75 17.46 -17.17
CA LYS A 25 -4.52 17.05 -18.56
C LYS A 25 -5.28 15.77 -18.94
N MET A 26 -5.40 14.81 -18.01
CA MET A 26 -6.10 13.54 -18.24
C MET A 26 -7.63 13.67 -18.18
N ARG A 27 -8.16 14.63 -17.41
CA ARG A 27 -9.60 14.91 -17.27
C ARG A 27 -10.30 15.19 -18.61
N GLY A 28 -9.59 15.79 -19.56
CA GLY A 28 -10.15 16.18 -20.85
C GLY A 28 -11.38 17.09 -20.69
N HIS A 29 -12.50 16.68 -21.29
CA HIS A 29 -13.76 17.44 -21.27
C HIS A 29 -14.69 17.12 -20.08
N MET A 30 -14.28 16.23 -19.17
CA MET A 30 -15.10 15.83 -18.02
C MET A 30 -15.18 16.96 -16.97
N ASP A 31 -16.35 17.14 -16.35
CA ASP A 31 -16.51 18.10 -15.27
C ASP A 31 -15.67 17.67 -14.04
N PRO A 32 -14.98 18.59 -13.34
CA PRO A 32 -14.23 18.26 -12.13
C PRO A 32 -15.06 17.52 -11.05
N ALA A 33 -16.36 17.83 -10.93
CA ALA A 33 -17.24 17.18 -9.97
C ALA A 33 -17.46 15.69 -10.28
N GLU A 34 -17.32 15.27 -11.54
CA GLU A 34 -17.41 13.88 -11.97
C GLU A 34 -16.03 13.22 -11.95
N TYR A 35 -15.00 13.91 -12.45
CA TYR A 35 -13.63 13.39 -12.54
C TYR A 35 -13.01 13.07 -11.17
N LYS A 36 -13.42 13.79 -10.11
CA LYS A 36 -12.97 13.49 -8.75
C LYS A 36 -13.23 12.05 -8.32
N HIS A 37 -14.32 11.42 -8.79
CA HIS A 37 -14.64 10.05 -8.41
C HIS A 37 -13.66 9.05 -9.03
N VAL A 38 -13.25 9.29 -10.27
CA VAL A 38 -12.24 8.48 -10.96
C VAL A 38 -10.87 8.70 -10.32
N ALA A 39 -10.44 9.96 -10.17
CA ALA A 39 -9.12 10.28 -9.62
C ALA A 39 -8.97 9.80 -8.17
N LEU A 40 -9.94 10.08 -7.29
CA LEU A 40 -9.90 9.62 -5.90
C LEU A 40 -10.07 8.09 -5.81
N GLY A 41 -10.86 7.49 -6.68
CA GLY A 41 -11.00 6.03 -6.77
C GLY A 41 -9.68 5.35 -7.13
N LEU A 42 -8.93 5.89 -8.09
CA LEU A 42 -7.63 5.35 -8.50
C LEU A 42 -6.55 5.56 -7.42
N ILE A 43 -6.53 6.72 -6.75
CA ILE A 43 -5.61 6.96 -5.63
C ILE A 43 -5.91 5.99 -4.49
N PHE A 44 -7.19 5.80 -4.16
CA PHE A 44 -7.62 4.84 -3.14
C PHE A 44 -7.22 3.42 -3.52
N LEU A 45 -7.49 2.99 -4.76
CA LEU A 45 -7.10 1.67 -5.26
C LEU A 45 -5.59 1.45 -5.18
N LYS A 46 -4.79 2.43 -5.62
CA LYS A 46 -3.33 2.34 -5.52
C LYS A 46 -2.88 2.20 -4.07
N TYR A 47 -3.46 3.00 -3.17
CA TYR A 47 -3.13 2.94 -1.75
C TYR A 47 -3.43 1.57 -1.13
N ILE A 48 -4.63 1.00 -1.35
CA ILE A 48 -4.96 -0.31 -0.81
C ILE A 48 -4.10 -1.42 -1.42
N SER A 49 -3.78 -1.33 -2.72
CA SER A 49 -2.91 -2.30 -3.39
C SER A 49 -1.49 -2.26 -2.81
N ASP A 50 -0.94 -1.06 -2.56
CA ASP A 50 0.39 -0.91 -1.99
C ASP A 50 0.46 -1.44 -0.56
N ALA A 51 -0.50 -1.09 0.28
CA ALA A 51 -0.57 -1.58 1.65
C ALA A 51 -0.72 -3.11 1.70
N PHE A 52 -1.51 -3.68 0.79
CA PHE A 52 -1.63 -5.12 0.65
C PHE A 52 -0.32 -5.77 0.20
N GLU A 53 0.33 -5.25 -0.83
CA GLU A 53 1.59 -5.80 -1.36
C GLU A 53 2.71 -5.75 -0.33
N GLU A 54 2.81 -4.66 0.45
CA GLU A 54 3.78 -4.53 1.55
C GLU A 54 3.55 -5.59 2.63
N LYS A 55 2.30 -5.77 3.09
CA LYS A 55 1.96 -6.78 4.10
C LYS A 55 2.12 -8.20 3.56
N HIS A 56 1.72 -8.47 2.31
CA HIS A 56 1.87 -9.78 1.67
C HIS A 56 3.35 -10.17 1.57
N ALA A 57 4.22 -9.25 1.14
CA ALA A 57 5.65 -9.50 1.07
C ALA A 57 6.27 -9.79 2.45
N ALA A 58 5.84 -9.08 3.49
CA ALA A 58 6.27 -9.34 4.86
C ALA A 58 5.83 -10.72 5.35
N LEU A 59 4.56 -11.09 5.16
CA LEU A 59 4.03 -12.40 5.55
C LEU A 59 4.73 -13.56 4.82
N VAL A 60 5.03 -13.40 3.52
CA VAL A 60 5.79 -14.40 2.75
C VAL A 60 7.18 -14.61 3.34
N ALA A 61 7.89 -13.51 3.66
CA ALA A 61 9.22 -13.60 4.26
C ALA A 61 9.18 -14.25 5.65
N GLU A 62 8.23 -13.87 6.50
CA GLU A 62 8.05 -14.45 7.83
C GLU A 62 7.70 -15.95 7.75
N HIS A 63 6.82 -16.34 6.83
CA HIS A 63 6.48 -17.74 6.57
C HIS A 63 7.73 -18.55 6.16
N GLU A 64 8.54 -18.04 5.23
CA GLU A 64 9.77 -18.70 4.80
C GLU A 64 10.80 -18.82 5.93
N GLU A 65 10.97 -17.77 6.73
CA GLU A 65 11.89 -17.78 7.88
C GLU A 65 11.44 -18.77 8.96
N GLU A 66 10.15 -18.84 9.27
CA GLU A 66 9.61 -19.78 10.25
C GLU A 66 9.69 -21.23 9.76
N ALA A 67 9.33 -21.48 8.50
CA ALA A 67 9.47 -22.79 7.87
C ALA A 67 10.94 -23.27 7.89
N ALA A 68 11.88 -22.38 7.55
CA ALA A 68 13.31 -22.68 7.60
C ALA A 68 13.80 -22.96 9.03
N ARG A 69 13.32 -22.21 10.03
CA ARG A 69 13.63 -22.45 11.44
C ARG A 69 13.09 -23.80 11.92
N SER A 70 11.85 -24.12 11.56
CA SER A 70 11.20 -25.41 11.85
C SER A 70 12.02 -26.58 11.29
N LEU A 71 12.52 -26.48 10.05
CA LEU A 71 13.42 -27.48 9.47
C LEU A 71 14.75 -27.60 10.24
N ALA A 72 15.36 -26.47 10.61
CA ALA A 72 16.64 -26.45 11.32
C ALA A 72 16.56 -27.11 12.71
N ASP A 73 15.41 -26.97 13.39
CA ASP A 73 15.14 -27.58 14.69
C ASP A 73 14.68 -29.06 14.59
N GLY A 74 14.66 -29.63 13.38
CA GLY A 74 14.24 -31.02 13.12
C GLY A 74 12.73 -31.22 13.05
N GLY A 75 11.96 -30.13 12.94
CA GLY A 75 10.52 -30.12 12.70
C GLY A 75 10.13 -30.35 11.23
N PRO A 76 8.83 -30.31 10.91
CA PRO A 76 8.30 -30.65 9.58
C PRO A 76 8.60 -29.61 8.50
N GLY A 77 9.10 -28.41 8.87
CA GLY A 77 9.33 -27.32 7.92
C GLY A 77 8.08 -26.57 7.50
N GLU A 78 7.07 -26.60 8.36
CA GLU A 78 5.82 -25.85 8.19
C GLU A 78 5.90 -24.57 9.01
N SER A 79 5.26 -23.52 8.50
CA SER A 79 5.02 -22.26 9.21
C SER A 79 3.54 -22.14 9.55
N GLY A 80 3.24 -21.46 10.66
CA GLY A 80 1.87 -21.15 11.07
C GLY A 80 1.28 -19.93 10.37
N ILE A 81 2.07 -19.24 9.54
CA ILE A 81 1.72 -17.98 8.87
C ILE A 81 1.26 -18.30 7.46
N ASP A 82 0.02 -17.98 7.10
CA ASP A 82 -0.46 -18.13 5.71
C ASP A 82 -0.61 -16.74 5.06
N PRO A 83 0.27 -16.37 4.11
CA PRO A 83 0.16 -15.11 3.38
C PRO A 83 -1.15 -14.95 2.59
N GLU A 84 -1.91 -16.03 2.40
CA GLU A 84 -3.21 -16.02 1.73
C GLU A 84 -4.41 -16.11 2.68
N ASP A 85 -4.17 -16.12 4.00
CA ASP A 85 -5.21 -15.94 5.01
C ASP A 85 -5.58 -14.46 5.14
N ARG A 86 -6.88 -14.17 5.15
CA ARG A 86 -7.42 -12.81 5.23
C ARG A 86 -7.27 -12.22 6.63
N ASP A 87 -7.27 -13.05 7.66
CA ASP A 87 -7.24 -12.60 9.05
C ASP A 87 -5.91 -11.92 9.38
N GLU A 88 -4.81 -12.32 8.74
CA GLU A 88 -3.48 -11.71 8.84
C GLU A 88 -3.44 -10.24 8.39
N TYR A 89 -4.34 -9.86 7.48
CA TYR A 89 -4.46 -8.50 6.96
C TYR A 89 -5.41 -7.67 7.82
N LEU A 90 -6.52 -8.28 8.24
CA LEU A 90 -7.51 -7.63 9.10
C LEU A 90 -6.92 -7.22 10.45
N ALA A 91 -6.01 -8.04 11.00
CA ALA A 91 -5.30 -7.74 12.25
C ALA A 91 -4.52 -6.40 12.19
N GLU A 92 -4.02 -6.03 11.02
CA GLU A 92 -3.22 -4.81 10.77
C GLU A 92 -4.04 -3.69 10.12
N ASN A 93 -5.37 -3.85 9.99
CA ASN A 93 -6.26 -2.94 9.25
C ASN A 93 -5.88 -2.78 7.77
N VAL A 94 -5.28 -3.81 7.17
CA VAL A 94 -4.98 -3.88 5.73
C VAL A 94 -6.14 -4.55 5.03
N PHE A 95 -6.58 -3.96 3.91
CA PHE A 95 -7.62 -4.58 3.09
C PHE A 95 -7.07 -5.82 2.38
N TRP A 96 -7.78 -6.94 2.49
CA TRP A 96 -7.49 -8.11 1.67
C TRP A 96 -7.82 -7.82 0.19
N VAL A 97 -6.84 -8.02 -0.69
CA VAL A 97 -7.00 -7.86 -2.14
C VAL A 97 -6.97 -9.23 -2.83
N PRO A 98 -8.09 -9.67 -3.43
CA PRO A 98 -8.15 -10.90 -4.22
C PRO A 98 -7.12 -10.91 -5.35
N ARG A 99 -6.65 -12.08 -5.75
CA ARG A 99 -5.58 -12.24 -6.75
C ARG A 99 -5.88 -11.52 -8.06
N GLU A 100 -7.13 -11.58 -8.51
CA GLU A 100 -7.59 -10.94 -9.76
C GLU A 100 -7.61 -9.40 -9.69
N ALA A 101 -7.59 -8.83 -8.48
CA ALA A 101 -7.67 -7.40 -8.23
C ALA A 101 -6.32 -6.78 -7.79
N ARG A 102 -5.25 -7.57 -7.71
CA ARG A 102 -3.90 -7.08 -7.36
C ARG A 102 -3.40 -6.18 -8.49
N TRP A 103 -2.66 -5.12 -8.15
CA TRP A 103 -2.21 -4.10 -9.12
C TRP A 103 -1.41 -4.70 -10.28
N SER A 104 -0.65 -5.77 -10.04
CA SER A 104 0.06 -6.54 -11.07
C SER A 104 -0.82 -7.16 -12.18
N HIS A 105 -2.14 -7.26 -11.97
CA HIS A 105 -3.10 -7.85 -12.89
C HIS A 105 -3.98 -6.82 -13.62
N LEU A 106 -3.79 -5.52 -13.35
CA LEU A 106 -4.52 -4.39 -13.96
C LEU A 106 -3.69 -3.70 -15.05
#